data_AF-A0A2I2DTU6-F1
#
_entry.id   AF-A0A2I2DTU6-F1
#
_cell.length_a   1.000
_cell.length_b   1.000
_cell.length_c   1.000
_cell.angle_alpha   90.00
_cell.angle_beta   90.00
_cell.angle_gamma   90.00
#
_symmetry.space_group_name_H-M   'P 1'
#
loop_
_entity.id
_entity.type
_entity.pdbx_description
1 polymer ?
#
loop_
_entity_poly.entity_id
_entity_poly.type
_entity_poly.pdbx_seq_one_letter_code
_entity_poly.pdbx_strand_id
1 'polypeptide(L)'
;MAKKSNVGKLASDKTKKAFADEISSLTILTSEEVQTLFPKKADRVELEELLKIINLDIDDKEKKIKLIENIEKVGGAIIKIGKKILSIV
;
A
#
# COMPACT_ATOMS: atom_id res chain seq x y z
N MET A 1 17.57 -16.98 -14.69
CA MET A 1 17.06 -16.23 -13.52
C MET A 1 18.24 -15.56 -12.83
N ALA A 2 18.38 -14.24 -12.93
CA ALA A 2 19.50 -13.54 -12.28
C ALA A 2 19.34 -13.58 -10.75
N LYS A 3 20.25 -14.28 -10.05
CA LYS A 3 20.34 -14.23 -8.58
C LYS A 3 20.69 -12.79 -8.19
N LYS A 4 19.79 -12.09 -7.49
CA LYS A 4 20.12 -10.80 -6.85
C LYS A 4 21.33 -11.01 -5.94
N SER A 5 22.38 -10.20 -6.10
CA SER A 5 23.54 -10.20 -5.20
C SER A 5 23.09 -9.84 -3.77
N ASN A 6 23.91 -10.16 -2.76
CA ASN A 6 23.61 -9.82 -1.35
C ASN A 6 23.33 -8.31 -1.17
N VAL A 7 23.98 -7.46 -1.96
CA VAL A 7 23.74 -6.01 -1.99
C VAL A 7 22.34 -5.69 -2.56
N GLY A 8 21.92 -6.38 -3.61
CA GLY A 8 20.59 -6.20 -4.21
C GLY A 8 19.44 -6.65 -3.30
N LYS A 9 19.66 -7.64 -2.42
CA LYS A 9 18.70 -8.02 -1.37
C LYS A 9 18.61 -6.96 -0.29
N LEU A 10 19.74 -6.55 0.29
CA LEU A 10 19.81 -5.49 1.32
C LEU A 10 19.17 -4.18 0.84
N ALA A 11 19.47 -3.75 -0.39
CA ALA A 11 18.87 -2.56 -0.98
C ALA A 11 17.35 -2.71 -1.15
N SER A 12 16.90 -3.87 -1.66
CA SER A 12 15.46 -4.14 -1.81
C SER A 12 14.74 -4.05 -0.46
N ASP A 13 15.31 -4.66 0.58
CA ASP A 13 14.70 -4.74 1.92
C ASP A 13 14.69 -3.37 2.62
N LYS A 14 15.74 -2.56 2.47
CA LYS A 14 15.76 -1.17 2.94
C LYS A 14 14.64 -0.34 2.32
N THR A 15 14.41 -0.48 1.00
CA THR A 15 13.31 0.20 0.31
C THR A 15 11.94 -0.30 0.78
N LYS A 16 11.78 -1.61 1.03
CA LYS A 16 10.49 -2.11 1.58
C LYS A 16 10.20 -1.53 2.95
N LYS A 17 11.23 -1.46 3.80
CA LYS A 17 11.11 -0.92 5.15
C LYS A 17 10.74 0.56 5.13
N ALA A 18 11.46 1.38 4.36
CA ALA A 18 11.16 2.80 4.23
C ALA A 18 9.72 3.07 3.76
N PHE A 19 9.26 2.30 2.76
CA PHE A 19 7.86 2.38 2.31
C PHE A 19 6.89 2.00 3.44
N ALA A 20 7.14 0.89 4.13
CA ALA A 20 6.25 0.46 5.21
C ALA A 20 6.19 1.46 6.38
N ASP A 21 7.31 2.11 6.70
CA ASP A 21 7.40 3.15 7.73
C ASP A 21 6.62 4.42 7.34
N GLU A 22 6.62 4.80 6.07
CA GLU A 22 5.82 5.92 5.56
C GLU A 22 4.32 5.63 5.64
N ILE A 23 3.91 4.42 5.23
CA ILE A 23 2.51 4.00 5.26
C ILE A 23 2.00 3.86 6.70
N SER A 24 2.83 3.37 7.62
CA SER A 24 2.45 3.26 9.03
C SER A 24 2.33 4.61 9.72
N SER A 25 3.06 5.63 9.26
CA SER A 25 2.85 7.01 9.71
C SER A 25 1.50 7.60 9.26
N LEU A 26 0.91 7.08 8.18
CA LEU A 26 -0.31 7.60 7.59
C LEU A 26 -1.56 6.78 7.95
N THR A 27 -1.38 5.61 8.58
CA THR A 27 -2.45 4.65 8.83
C THR A 27 -2.33 4.01 10.20
N ILE A 28 -3.35 3.29 10.64
CA ILE A 28 -3.30 2.48 11.87
C ILE A 28 -2.48 1.19 11.71
N LEU A 29 -2.00 0.88 10.50
CA LEU A 29 -1.27 -0.35 10.21
C LEU A 29 0.20 -0.20 10.60
N THR A 30 0.75 -1.18 11.30
CA THR A 30 2.19 -1.20 11.59
C THR A 30 3.02 -1.49 10.34
N SER A 31 4.30 -1.09 10.32
CA SER A 31 5.20 -1.39 9.21
C SER A 31 5.30 -2.89 8.90
N GLU A 32 5.21 -3.76 9.91
CA GLU A 32 5.22 -5.22 9.73
C GLU A 32 3.93 -5.73 9.07
N GLU A 33 2.78 -5.15 9.43
CA GLU A 33 1.50 -5.48 8.80
C GLU A 33 1.46 -5.01 7.36
N VAL A 34 1.98 -3.82 7.05
CA VAL A 34 2.10 -3.33 5.67
C VAL A 34 2.97 -4.26 4.83
N GLN A 35 4.12 -4.73 5.35
CA GLN A 35 4.97 -5.66 4.61
C GLN A 35 4.31 -7.04 4.40
N THR A 36 3.54 -7.50 5.37
CA THR A 36 2.79 -8.76 5.30
C THR A 36 1.65 -8.69 4.30
N LEU A 37 0.86 -7.60 4.34
CA LEU A 37 -0.30 -7.39 3.47
C LEU A 37 0.10 -7.03 2.03
N PHE A 38 1.22 -6.33 1.86
CA PHE A 38 1.71 -5.84 0.57
C PHE A 38 3.15 -6.29 0.28
N PRO A 39 3.39 -7.61 0.14
CA PRO A 39 4.75 -8.13 -0.01
C PRO A 39 5.36 -7.79 -1.37
N LYS A 40 4.53 -7.69 -2.43
CA LYS A 40 5.01 -7.38 -3.78
C LYS A 40 5.12 -5.87 -3.99
N LYS A 41 6.02 -5.48 -4.91
CA LYS A 41 6.18 -4.07 -5.28
C LYS A 41 4.92 -3.51 -5.95
N ALA A 42 4.27 -4.28 -6.82
CA ALA A 42 3.03 -3.88 -7.49
C ALA A 42 1.94 -3.54 -6.47
N ASP A 43 1.70 -4.42 -5.50
CA ASP A 43 0.73 -4.22 -4.42
C ASP A 43 0.99 -2.93 -3.62
N ARG A 44 2.26 -2.57 -3.41
CA ARG A 44 2.65 -1.34 -2.72
C ARG A 44 2.41 -0.09 -3.55
N VAL A 45 2.63 -0.15 -4.86
CA VAL A 45 2.29 0.94 -5.77
C VAL A 45 0.77 1.16 -5.78
N GLU A 46 -0.03 0.10 -5.79
CA GLU A 46 -1.50 0.22 -5.68
C GLU A 46 -1.93 0.88 -4.37
N LEU A 47 -1.28 0.52 -3.26
CA LEU A 47 -1.54 1.14 -1.95
C LEU A 47 -1.15 2.62 -1.93
N GLU A 48 -0.03 2.98 -2.53
CA GLU A 48 0.42 4.36 -2.64
C GLU A 48 -0.59 5.21 -3.42
N GLU A 49 -1.08 4.70 -4.56
CA GLU A 49 -2.13 5.37 -5.36
C GLU A 49 -3.44 5.52 -4.57
N LEU A 50 -3.84 4.49 -3.81
CA LEU A 50 -5.01 4.58 -2.93
C LEU A 50 -4.84 5.70 -1.89
N LEU A 51 -3.69 5.75 -1.22
CA LEU A 51 -3.44 6.75 -0.18
C LEU A 51 -3.32 8.16 -0.75
N LYS A 52 -2.73 8.32 -1.95
CA LYS A 52 -2.74 9.61 -2.66
C LYS A 52 -4.16 10.13 -2.82
N ILE A 53 -5.10 9.29 -3.29
CA ILE A 53 -6.49 9.69 -3.50
C ILE A 53 -7.18 10.02 -2.17
N ILE A 54 -6.97 9.23 -1.12
CA ILE A 54 -7.58 9.45 0.20
C ILE A 54 -7.07 10.76 0.83
N ASN A 55 -5.77 11.03 0.70
CA ASN A 55 -5.10 12.20 1.27
C ASN A 55 -5.23 13.47 0.40
N LEU A 56 -5.93 13.42 -0.73
CA LEU A 56 -6.25 14.64 -1.47
C LEU A 56 -7.08 15.58 -0.58
N ASP A 57 -6.75 16.86 -0.59
CA ASP A 57 -7.55 17.88 0.09
C ASP A 57 -8.66 18.36 -0.85
N ILE A 58 -9.66 17.50 -1.07
CA ILE A 58 -10.82 17.75 -1.94
C ILE A 58 -12.10 17.25 -1.26
N ASP A 59 -13.25 17.62 -1.80
CA ASP A 59 -14.55 17.20 -1.28
C ASP A 59 -14.72 15.67 -1.31
N ASP A 60 -15.39 15.12 -0.30
CA ASP A 60 -15.67 13.69 -0.18
C ASP A 60 -16.37 13.09 -1.41
N LYS A 61 -17.26 13.87 -2.04
CA LYS A 61 -17.94 13.43 -3.26
C LYS A 61 -16.95 13.26 -4.41
N GLU A 62 -16.01 14.18 -4.55
CA GLU A 62 -14.97 14.12 -5.58
C GLU A 62 -13.95 13.02 -5.30
N LYS A 63 -13.59 12.77 -4.01
CA LYS A 63 -12.76 11.62 -3.64
C LYS A 63 -13.40 10.29 -4.05
N LYS A 64 -14.70 10.13 -3.80
CA LYS A 64 -15.44 8.91 -4.18
C LYS A 64 -15.42 8.70 -5.69
N ILE A 65 -15.62 9.76 -6.46
CA ILE A 65 -15.54 9.68 -7.93
C ILE A 65 -14.15 9.23 -8.36
N LYS A 66 -13.08 9.87 -7.85
CA LYS A 66 -11.69 9.47 -8.16
C LYS A 66 -11.36 8.03 -7.77
N LEU A 67 -11.88 7.55 -6.64
CA LEU A 67 -11.72 6.16 -6.22
C LEU A 67 -12.40 5.20 -7.19
N ILE A 68 -13.60 5.52 -7.66
CA ILE A 68 -14.33 4.71 -8.64
C ILE A 68 -13.60 4.73 -9.99
N GLU A 69 -13.14 5.90 -10.44
CA GLU A 69 -12.40 6.04 -11.70
C GLU A 69 -11.07 5.27 -11.70
N ASN A 70 -10.44 5.11 -10.53
CA ASN A 70 -9.17 4.40 -10.38
C ASN A 70 -9.36 3.00 -9.77
N ILE A 71 -10.60 2.49 -9.69
CA ILE A 71 -10.92 1.26 -8.94
C ILE A 71 -10.15 0.03 -9.43
N GLU A 72 -9.87 -0.06 -10.73
CA GLU A 72 -9.07 -1.16 -11.29
C GLU A 72 -7.62 -1.14 -10.80
N LYS A 73 -7.09 0.06 -10.48
CA LYS A 73 -5.73 0.25 -9.98
C LYS A 73 -5.61 0.16 -8.47
N VAL A 74 -6.65 0.54 -7.73
CA VAL A 74 -6.61 0.58 -6.25
C VAL A 74 -7.42 -0.52 -5.58
N GLY A 75 -8.28 -1.23 -6.33
CA GLY A 75 -9.21 -2.23 -5.79
C GLY A 75 -8.51 -3.39 -5.10
N GLY A 76 -7.37 -3.82 -5.61
CA GLY A 76 -6.54 -4.86 -4.98
C GLY A 76 -6.10 -4.45 -3.57
N ALA A 77 -5.67 -3.20 -3.40
CA ALA A 77 -5.29 -2.66 -2.10
C ALA A 77 -6.49 -2.52 -1.16
N ILE A 78 -7.62 -2.01 -1.65
CA ILE A 78 -8.86 -1.87 -0.85
C ILE A 78 -9.31 -3.23 -0.30
N ILE A 79 -9.35 -4.27 -1.15
CA ILE A 79 -9.77 -5.61 -0.73
C ILE A 79 -8.82 -6.20 0.32
N LYS A 80 -7.51 -5.99 0.18
CA LYS A 80 -6.51 -6.49 1.15
C LYS A 80 -6.66 -5.83 2.52
N ILE A 81 -6.86 -4.51 2.55
CA ILE A 81 -7.13 -3.76 3.77
C ILE A 81 -8.46 -4.23 4.39
N GLY A 82 -9.52 -4.34 3.59
CA GLY A 82 -10.82 -4.83 4.04
C GLY A 82 -10.75 -6.23 4.67
N LYS A 83 -10.01 -7.15 4.06
CA LYS A 83 -9.78 -8.49 4.62
C LYS A 83 -9.06 -8.46 5.97
N LYS A 84 -8.10 -7.56 6.16
CA LYS A 84 -7.41 -7.39 7.45
C LYS A 84 -8.38 -6.89 8.53
N ILE A 85 -9.20 -5.87 8.20
CA ILE A 85 -10.19 -5.33 9.14
C ILE A 85 -11.21 -6.41 9.54
N LEU A 86 -11.73 -7.17 8.57
CA LEU A 86 -12.66 -8.28 8.81
C LEU A 86 -12.03 -9.47 9.52
N SER A 87 -10.70 -9.59 9.54
CA SER A 87 -9.99 -10.63 10.31
C SER A 87 -9.72 -10.21 11.75
N ILE A 88 -9.91 -8.93 12.10
CA ILE A 88 -9.72 -8.38 13.44
C ILE A 88 -11.06 -8.31 14.19
N VAL A 89 -12.19 -8.15 13.47
CA VAL A 89 -13.57 -8.21 13.98
C VAL A 89 -14.06 -9.66 14.00
#